data_AF-A0ABD3WBX0-F1
#
_entry.id   AF-A0ABD3WBX0-F1
#
_cell.length_a   1.000
_cell.length_b   1.000
_cell.length_c   1.000
_cell.angle_alpha   90.00
_cell.angle_beta   90.00
_cell.angle_gamma   90.00
#
_symmetry.space_group_name_H-M   'P 1'
#
loop_
_entity.id
_entity.type
_entity.pdbx_description
1 polymer ?
#
loop_
_entity_poly.entity_id
_entity_poly.type
_entity_poly.pdbx_seq_one_letter_code
_entity_poly.pdbx_strand_id
1 'polypeptide(L)'
;MSVVSFPDAGGDLLTLLQVDGELYPYNGDVGQANEIRASANAKARPDDIILCNYPKSDAGGDLLTLLQVDGELYPYNGDVEQANEIRASANAKARPDDIILCNYPKSGCHWMWEVIKMILQGSATTIPDFKENHMIELITANAMAVIPSPRVINTHMKFAQLPRDMIEKRCKIVLILRNPKDVAVSFYHHHIGLVNLYQYEGKWENYLSLFNNGKVDWGSFYDYVHSWEKTIHENPTHPIHVVYYEDMKADSAAEVRRLANFMGVSLSDDLIEAIAEKCSFQNMVKDKMGLEDEKWRKVWRDEKPRMYRKGEVGDWKNWFTVAQNEEFDRIYAERMANSKLKFRFTL
;
A
#
# COMPACT_ATOMS: atom_id res chain seq x y z
N MET A 1 7.17 -21.80 27.46
CA MET A 1 7.18 -20.73 26.44
C MET A 1 8.58 -20.14 26.40
N SER A 2 9.13 -19.92 25.22
CA SER A 2 10.48 -19.38 25.02
C SER A 2 10.55 -18.59 23.71
N VAL A 3 11.35 -17.53 23.69
CA VAL A 3 11.72 -16.85 22.45
C VAL A 3 12.88 -17.62 21.81
N VAL A 4 12.75 -17.98 20.55
CA VAL A 4 13.77 -18.70 19.78
C VAL A 4 14.17 -17.89 18.56
N SER A 5 15.43 -17.98 18.12
CA SER A 5 15.88 -17.27 16.93
C SER A 5 16.74 -18.15 16.03
N PHE A 6 16.55 -18.02 14.72
CA PHE A 6 17.27 -18.80 13.71
C PHE A 6 17.51 -17.97 12.43
N PRO A 7 18.55 -18.27 11.64
CA PRO A 7 18.78 -17.59 10.36
C PRO A 7 17.85 -18.12 9.27
N ASP A 8 17.34 -17.25 8.39
CA ASP A 8 16.60 -17.62 7.18
C ASP A 8 17.56 -17.98 6.01
N ALA A 9 17.00 -18.42 4.88
CA ALA A 9 17.80 -18.77 3.69
C ALA A 9 18.57 -17.58 3.08
N GLY A 10 18.21 -16.34 3.42
CA GLY A 10 18.90 -15.10 3.05
C GLY A 10 19.93 -14.61 4.07
N GLY A 11 20.06 -15.29 5.22
CA GLY A 11 20.95 -14.91 6.32
C GLY A 11 20.37 -13.89 7.31
N ASP A 12 19.10 -13.50 7.15
CA ASP A 12 18.42 -12.61 8.09
C ASP A 12 17.96 -13.39 9.33
N LEU A 13 18.02 -12.76 10.52
CA LEU A 13 17.68 -13.40 11.79
C LEU A 13 16.18 -13.31 12.07
N LEU A 14 15.58 -14.45 12.39
CA LEU A 14 14.16 -14.66 12.53
C LEU A 14 13.85 -14.99 13.99
N THR A 15 12.89 -14.30 14.60
CA THR A 15 12.57 -14.45 16.04
C THR A 15 11.13 -14.91 16.24
N LEU A 16 10.94 -16.07 16.88
CA LEU A 16 9.62 -16.66 17.14
C LEU A 16 9.37 -16.90 18.61
N LEU A 17 8.08 -17.03 18.93
CA LEU A 17 7.59 -17.40 20.23
C LEU A 17 7.18 -18.87 20.24
N GLN A 18 7.89 -19.70 20.99
CA GLN A 18 7.49 -21.08 21.18
C GLN A 18 6.49 -21.18 22.34
N VAL A 19 5.29 -21.67 22.07
CA VAL A 19 4.22 -21.91 23.06
C VAL A 19 3.75 -23.35 22.92
N ASP A 20 3.79 -24.11 24.01
CA ASP A 20 3.28 -25.49 24.07
C ASP A 20 3.80 -26.45 22.97
N GLY A 21 5.02 -26.22 22.49
CA GLY A 21 5.71 -27.04 21.48
C GLY A 21 5.54 -26.53 20.04
N GLU A 22 4.60 -25.63 19.81
CA GLU A 22 4.32 -25.00 18.52
C GLU A 22 5.01 -23.62 18.43
N LEU A 23 5.30 -23.17 17.21
CA LEU A 23 5.94 -21.89 16.95
C LEU A 23 4.91 -20.85 16.52
N TYR A 24 4.99 -19.69 17.13
CA TYR A 24 4.08 -18.58 16.90
C TYR A 24 4.83 -17.28 16.59
N PRO A 25 4.16 -16.34 15.93
CA PRO A 25 4.73 -15.03 15.61
C PRO A 25 5.07 -14.29 16.93
N TYR A 26 6.28 -13.77 17.14
CA TYR A 26 6.65 -12.98 18.35
C TYR A 26 6.55 -11.45 18.15
N ASN A 27 5.52 -10.81 18.69
CA ASN A 27 5.29 -9.36 18.52
C ASN A 27 6.15 -8.46 19.46
N GLY A 28 7.11 -9.03 20.20
CA GLY A 28 7.89 -8.32 21.21
C GLY A 28 7.27 -8.33 22.61
N ASP A 29 6.02 -8.81 22.76
CA ASP A 29 5.31 -8.90 24.04
C ASP A 29 5.21 -10.35 24.52
N VAL A 30 5.65 -10.59 25.76
CA VAL A 30 5.53 -11.89 26.44
C VAL A 30 4.08 -12.20 26.84
N GLY A 31 3.17 -11.22 26.84
CA GLY A 31 1.73 -11.39 27.03
C GLY A 31 1.03 -12.09 25.86
N GLN A 32 1.64 -12.09 24.67
CA GLN A 32 1.09 -12.65 23.43
C GLN A 32 0.74 -14.15 23.53
N ALA A 33 1.45 -14.92 24.37
CA ALA A 33 1.16 -16.33 24.56
C ALA A 33 -0.25 -16.61 25.10
N ASN A 34 -0.84 -15.68 25.84
CA ASN A 34 -2.20 -15.83 26.36
C ASN A 34 -3.25 -15.63 25.25
N GLU A 35 -3.01 -14.72 24.32
CA GLU A 35 -3.86 -14.50 23.14
C GLU A 35 -3.78 -15.68 22.17
N ILE A 36 -2.56 -16.19 21.94
CA ILE A 36 -2.31 -17.39 21.15
C ILE A 36 -3.07 -18.60 21.71
N ARG A 37 -3.00 -18.82 23.03
CA ARG A 37 -3.72 -19.91 23.70
C ARG A 37 -5.25 -19.75 23.67
N ALA A 38 -5.74 -18.52 23.51
CA ALA A 38 -7.16 -18.22 23.36
C ALA A 38 -7.67 -18.41 21.92
N SER A 39 -6.79 -18.36 20.90
CA SER A 39 -7.15 -18.63 19.51
C SER A 39 -7.02 -20.12 19.19
N ALA A 40 -8.15 -20.81 19.07
CA ALA A 40 -8.19 -22.27 18.79
C ALA A 40 -7.70 -22.65 17.37
N ASN A 41 -7.52 -21.68 16.46
CA ASN A 41 -7.30 -21.92 15.03
C ASN A 41 -6.03 -21.26 14.43
N ALA A 42 -5.28 -20.47 15.19
CA ALA A 42 -4.06 -19.81 14.72
C ALA A 42 -2.87 -20.78 14.63
N LYS A 43 -2.94 -21.79 13.76
CA LYS A 43 -1.79 -22.67 13.49
C LYS A 43 -1.03 -22.15 12.27
N ALA A 44 0.19 -21.69 12.48
CA ALA A 44 1.11 -21.42 11.38
C ALA A 44 1.39 -22.72 10.61
N ARG A 45 1.18 -22.74 9.29
CA ARG A 45 1.65 -23.86 8.45
C ARG A 45 3.18 -23.87 8.38
N PRO A 46 3.84 -25.00 8.08
CA PRO A 46 5.32 -25.04 7.99
C PRO A 46 5.91 -24.05 6.95
N ASP A 47 5.16 -23.77 5.88
CA ASP A 47 5.51 -22.78 4.84
C ASP A 47 5.01 -21.37 5.20
N ASP A 48 4.19 -21.26 6.25
CA ASP A 48 3.82 -20.00 6.84
C ASP A 48 4.99 -19.53 7.68
N ILE A 49 5.84 -18.78 7.01
CA ILE A 49 6.71 -17.79 7.63
C ILE A 49 5.80 -16.68 8.22
N ILE A 50 4.84 -17.03 9.10
CA ILE A 50 4.18 -16.07 9.99
C ILE A 50 5.18 -15.78 11.08
N LEU A 51 6.23 -15.09 10.66
CA LEU A 51 7.18 -14.47 11.54
C LEU A 51 6.54 -13.16 11.89
N CYS A 52 6.23 -12.94 13.17
CA CYS A 52 6.40 -11.57 13.59
C CYS A 52 7.87 -11.27 13.38
N ASN A 53 8.12 -10.20 12.64
CA ASN A 53 9.43 -9.68 12.34
C ASN A 53 10.14 -10.57 11.31
N TYR A 54 9.89 -10.24 10.04
CA TYR A 54 10.88 -10.39 8.98
C TYR A 54 11.70 -9.09 8.92
N PRO A 55 12.64 -8.86 9.86
CA PRO A 55 13.35 -7.60 9.95
C PRO A 55 14.21 -7.42 8.70
N LYS A 56 14.05 -6.26 8.06
CA LYS A 56 14.97 -5.83 7.02
C LYS A 56 15.84 -4.71 7.56
N SER A 57 17.14 -4.96 7.63
CA SER A 57 18.09 -3.94 8.04
C SER A 57 18.33 -2.95 6.91
N ASP A 58 18.29 -1.66 7.24
CA ASP A 58 18.83 -0.63 6.37
C ASP A 58 20.38 -0.63 6.39
N ALA A 59 21.00 0.34 5.72
CA ALA A 59 22.47 0.42 5.66
C ALA A 59 23.14 0.76 7.02
N GLY A 60 22.38 1.27 7.99
CA GLY A 60 22.84 1.58 9.34
C GLY A 60 22.56 0.48 10.37
N GLY A 61 21.82 -0.56 9.98
CA GLY A 61 21.44 -1.67 10.85
C GLY A 61 20.08 -1.50 11.54
N ASP A 62 19.35 -0.42 11.28
CA ASP A 62 17.99 -0.23 11.81
C ASP A 62 17.03 -1.18 11.10
N LEU A 63 16.15 -1.82 11.87
CA LEU A 63 15.27 -2.88 11.37
C LEU A 63 13.89 -2.35 11.01
N LEU A 64 13.43 -2.70 9.82
CA LEU A 64 12.05 -2.54 9.38
C LEU A 64 11.29 -3.86 9.58
N THR A 65 10.29 -3.86 10.46
CA THR A 65 9.46 -5.04 10.77
C THR A 65 8.34 -5.21 9.74
N LEU A 66 8.32 -6.38 9.09
CA LEU A 66 7.34 -6.76 8.06
C LEU A 66 6.79 -8.17 8.34
N LEU A 67 5.64 -8.47 7.73
CA LEU A 67 5.06 -9.79 7.60
C LEU A 67 5.41 -10.36 6.22
N GLN A 68 5.88 -11.61 6.13
CA GLN A 68 6.05 -12.30 4.85
C GLN A 68 4.93 -13.31 4.64
N VAL A 69 4.20 -13.21 3.52
CA VAL A 69 3.15 -14.14 3.14
C VAL A 69 3.42 -14.62 1.71
N ASP A 70 3.67 -15.92 1.56
CA ASP A 70 3.89 -16.57 0.27
C ASP A 70 4.98 -15.88 -0.58
N GLY A 71 6.07 -15.44 0.08
CA GLY A 71 7.21 -14.77 -0.53
C GLY A 71 7.08 -13.25 -0.68
N GLU A 72 5.91 -12.67 -0.37
CA GLU A 72 5.63 -11.25 -0.53
C GLU A 72 5.57 -10.55 0.83
N LEU A 73 5.95 -9.27 0.88
CA LEU A 73 6.09 -8.51 2.12
C LEU A 73 4.86 -7.63 2.36
N TYR A 74 4.38 -7.56 3.60
CA TYR A 74 3.21 -6.80 4.02
C TYR A 74 3.48 -6.10 5.36
N PRO A 75 2.74 -5.02 5.70
CA PRO A 75 2.76 -4.50 7.07
C PRO A 75 2.19 -5.54 8.03
N TYR A 76 2.84 -5.75 9.17
CA TYR A 76 2.32 -6.61 10.23
C TYR A 76 1.42 -5.81 11.17
N ASN A 77 0.15 -6.18 11.29
CA ASN A 77 -0.83 -5.44 12.10
C ASN A 77 -0.98 -5.95 13.54
N GLY A 78 -0.15 -6.92 13.96
CA GLY A 78 -0.24 -7.54 15.28
C GLY A 78 -1.17 -8.75 15.37
N ASP A 79 -1.95 -9.03 14.32
CA ASP A 79 -2.90 -10.14 14.26
C ASP A 79 -2.26 -11.39 13.64
N VAL A 80 -2.27 -12.49 14.39
CA VAL A 80 -1.73 -13.78 13.94
C VAL A 80 -2.54 -14.39 12.78
N GLU A 81 -3.80 -13.99 12.60
CA GLU A 81 -4.65 -14.43 11.49
C GLU A 81 -4.43 -13.60 10.22
N GLN A 82 -3.66 -12.51 10.26
CA GLN A 82 -3.48 -11.61 9.13
C GLN A 82 -3.01 -12.35 7.87
N ALA A 83 -2.07 -13.28 8.00
CA ALA A 83 -1.58 -14.05 6.85
C ALA A 83 -2.67 -14.95 6.24
N ASN A 84 -3.55 -15.51 7.08
CA ASN A 84 -4.68 -16.32 6.62
C ASN A 84 -5.70 -15.46 5.89
N GLU A 85 -6.00 -14.26 6.39
CA GLU A 85 -6.90 -13.32 5.74
C GLU A 85 -6.34 -12.82 4.39
N ILE A 86 -5.04 -12.52 4.31
CA ILE A 86 -4.37 -12.17 3.06
C ILE A 86 -4.53 -13.29 2.03
N ARG A 87 -4.36 -14.56 2.40
CA ARG A 87 -4.56 -15.69 1.49
C ARG A 87 -6.01 -15.92 1.13
N ALA A 88 -6.91 -15.75 2.09
CA ALA A 88 -8.35 -15.86 1.87
C ALA A 88 -8.83 -14.78 0.89
N SER A 89 -8.19 -13.60 0.89
CA SER A 89 -8.52 -12.49 -0.02
C SER A 89 -8.47 -12.89 -1.50
N ALA A 90 -7.60 -13.82 -1.89
CA ALA A 90 -7.53 -14.32 -3.28
C ALA A 90 -8.83 -15.00 -3.76
N ASN A 91 -9.72 -15.37 -2.84
CA ASN A 91 -11.03 -15.97 -3.11
C ASN A 91 -12.21 -14.99 -2.94
N ALA A 92 -11.94 -13.72 -2.66
CA ALA A 92 -12.94 -12.67 -2.58
C ALA A 92 -13.82 -12.63 -3.83
N LYS A 93 -15.14 -12.51 -3.61
CA LYS A 93 -16.12 -12.47 -4.68
C LYS A 93 -16.29 -11.07 -5.23
N ALA A 94 -16.27 -10.98 -6.55
CA ALA A 94 -16.45 -9.78 -7.32
C ALA A 94 -17.93 -9.53 -7.63
N ARG A 95 -18.29 -8.25 -7.67
CA ARG A 95 -19.57 -7.73 -8.16
C ARG A 95 -19.36 -7.03 -9.51
N PRO A 96 -20.38 -6.98 -10.38
CA PRO A 96 -20.23 -6.42 -11.73
C PRO A 96 -19.81 -4.95 -11.76
N ASP A 97 -20.07 -4.21 -10.68
CA ASP A 97 -19.82 -2.78 -10.53
C ASP A 97 -18.64 -2.46 -9.61
N ASP A 98 -17.82 -3.45 -9.26
CA ASP A 98 -16.60 -3.23 -8.51
C ASP A 98 -15.56 -2.45 -9.33
N ILE A 99 -14.89 -1.52 -8.64
CA ILE A 99 -13.70 -0.81 -9.11
C ILE A 99 -12.54 -1.17 -8.19
N ILE A 100 -11.43 -1.58 -8.78
CA ILE A 100 -10.20 -1.93 -8.07
C ILE A 100 -9.21 -0.79 -8.24
N LEU A 101 -8.82 -0.18 -7.13
CA LEU A 101 -7.80 0.85 -7.06
C LEU A 101 -6.46 0.23 -6.70
N CYS A 102 -5.57 0.10 -7.68
CA CYS A 102 -4.24 -0.46 -7.53
C CYS A 102 -3.19 0.64 -7.55
N ASN A 103 -2.21 0.56 -6.67
CA ASN A 103 -1.03 1.42 -6.73
C ASN A 103 0.09 0.84 -5.88
N TYR A 104 1.35 1.10 -6.24
CA TYR A 104 2.44 0.89 -5.30
C TYR A 104 2.26 1.85 -4.11
N PRO A 105 2.60 1.47 -2.87
CA PRO A 105 2.41 2.32 -1.70
C PRO A 105 2.88 3.75 -1.94
N LYS A 106 2.17 4.71 -1.33
CA LYS A 106 2.51 6.14 -1.36
C LYS A 106 2.43 6.83 -2.73
N SER A 107 1.79 6.20 -3.71
CA SER A 107 1.57 6.77 -5.06
C SER A 107 0.28 7.60 -5.23
N GLY A 108 -0.45 7.89 -4.16
CA GLY A 108 -1.65 8.76 -4.22
C GLY A 108 -3.00 8.07 -3.94
N CYS A 109 -2.98 6.88 -3.34
CA CYS A 109 -4.18 6.07 -3.10
C CYS A 109 -5.33 6.81 -2.40
N HIS A 110 -5.07 7.53 -1.30
CA HIS A 110 -6.11 8.29 -0.57
C HIS A 110 -6.77 9.36 -1.44
N TRP A 111 -6.00 10.03 -2.29
CA TRP A 111 -6.51 11.07 -3.17
C TRP A 111 -7.41 10.46 -4.25
N MET A 112 -6.93 9.42 -4.93
CA MET A 112 -7.70 8.75 -5.97
C MET A 112 -8.95 8.06 -5.43
N TRP A 113 -8.87 7.50 -4.22
CA TRP A 113 -10.02 6.85 -3.59
C TRP A 113 -11.17 7.85 -3.35
N GLU A 114 -10.89 9.06 -2.85
CA GLU A 114 -11.91 10.11 -2.72
C GLU A 114 -12.48 10.53 -4.08
N VAL A 115 -11.61 10.75 -5.08
CA VAL A 115 -12.05 11.14 -6.42
C VAL A 115 -13.01 10.10 -7.00
N ILE A 116 -12.64 8.82 -6.97
CA ILE A 116 -13.48 7.73 -7.49
C ILE A 116 -14.82 7.69 -6.73
N LYS A 117 -14.79 7.76 -5.40
CA LYS A 117 -16.00 7.72 -4.57
C LYS A 117 -16.93 8.92 -4.84
N MET A 118 -16.39 10.13 -4.98
CA MET A 118 -17.17 11.33 -5.32
C MET A 118 -17.77 11.25 -6.73
N ILE A 119 -17.04 10.70 -7.70
CA ILE A 119 -17.57 10.46 -9.04
C ILE A 119 -18.76 9.49 -8.97
N LEU A 120 -18.60 8.35 -8.26
CA LEU A 120 -19.68 7.36 -8.13
C LEU A 120 -20.89 7.89 -7.34
N GLN A 121 -20.67 8.77 -6.37
CA GLN A 121 -21.74 9.43 -5.62
C GLN A 121 -22.43 10.54 -6.42
N GLY A 122 -21.76 11.08 -7.46
CA GLY A 122 -22.25 12.22 -8.22
C GLY A 122 -22.25 13.52 -7.40
N SER A 123 -21.36 13.66 -6.41
CA SER A 123 -21.26 14.86 -5.57
C SER A 123 -19.84 15.13 -5.07
N ALA A 124 -19.47 16.41 -5.02
CA ALA A 124 -18.20 16.88 -4.46
C ALA A 124 -18.25 17.00 -2.92
N THR A 125 -18.65 15.91 -2.25
CA THR A 125 -18.79 15.84 -0.80
C THR A 125 -17.78 14.88 -0.22
N THR A 126 -17.12 15.27 0.87
CA THR A 126 -16.13 14.44 1.57
C THR A 126 -16.76 13.10 1.93
N ILE A 127 -16.07 12.00 1.63
CA ILE A 127 -16.58 10.67 1.95
C ILE A 127 -16.40 10.41 3.45
N PRO A 128 -17.47 10.06 4.19
CA PRO A 128 -17.41 9.81 5.64
C PRO A 128 -16.97 8.37 5.94
N ASP A 129 -15.90 7.91 5.31
CA ASP A 129 -15.34 6.56 5.46
C ASP A 129 -13.84 6.58 5.17
N PHE A 130 -13.15 5.48 5.50
CA PHE A 130 -11.71 5.33 5.37
C PHE A 130 -11.39 4.34 4.27
N LYS A 131 -10.44 4.72 3.42
CA LYS A 131 -9.87 3.83 2.41
C LYS A 131 -9.38 2.51 3.04
N GLU A 132 -8.79 2.55 4.22
CA GLU A 132 -8.28 1.36 4.93
C GLU A 132 -9.37 0.30 5.17
N ASN A 133 -10.65 0.69 5.32
CA ASN A 133 -11.78 -0.23 5.45
C ASN A 133 -12.14 -0.96 4.14
N HIS A 134 -11.48 -0.58 3.04
CA HIS A 134 -11.69 -1.09 1.69
C HIS A 134 -10.43 -1.76 1.11
N MET A 135 -9.38 -1.90 1.93
CA MET A 135 -8.09 -2.43 1.48
C MET A 135 -8.06 -3.95 1.63
N ILE A 136 -8.02 -4.67 0.51
CA ILE A 136 -8.33 -6.10 0.49
C ILE A 136 -7.36 -6.94 1.32
N GLU A 137 -6.10 -6.53 1.43
CA GLU A 137 -5.09 -7.17 2.25
C GLU A 137 -5.11 -6.77 3.74
N LEU A 138 -5.99 -5.85 4.14
CA LEU A 138 -6.14 -5.37 5.53
C LEU A 138 -7.51 -5.64 6.13
N ILE A 139 -8.45 -6.17 5.35
CA ILE A 139 -9.82 -6.47 5.80
C ILE A 139 -10.16 -7.94 5.57
N THR A 140 -11.07 -8.47 6.36
CA THR A 140 -11.55 -9.85 6.18
C THR A 140 -12.51 -9.95 5.00
N ALA A 141 -12.67 -11.16 4.47
CA ALA A 141 -13.65 -11.42 3.40
C ALA A 141 -15.08 -11.01 3.82
N ASN A 142 -15.44 -11.18 5.10
CA ASN A 142 -16.73 -10.78 5.65
C ASN A 142 -16.89 -9.25 5.69
N ALA A 143 -15.87 -8.52 6.11
CA ALA A 143 -15.88 -7.06 6.11
C ALA A 143 -16.05 -6.52 4.68
N MET A 144 -15.35 -7.10 3.71
CA MET A 144 -15.49 -6.73 2.30
C MET A 144 -16.89 -7.07 1.73
N ALA A 145 -17.51 -8.15 2.20
CA ALA A 145 -18.82 -8.60 1.71
C ALA A 145 -19.97 -7.67 2.09
N VAL A 146 -19.86 -6.91 3.20
CA VAL A 146 -20.90 -5.97 3.65
C VAL A 146 -20.77 -4.57 3.07
N ILE A 147 -19.69 -4.26 2.36
CA ILE A 147 -19.52 -2.97 1.68
C ILE A 147 -20.62 -2.80 0.62
N PRO A 148 -21.40 -1.70 0.62
CA PRO A 148 -22.42 -1.44 -0.40
C PRO A 148 -21.82 -1.29 -1.81
N SER A 149 -22.57 -1.72 -2.81
CA SER A 149 -22.25 -1.47 -4.22
C SER A 149 -22.58 -0.04 -4.63
N PRO A 150 -21.84 0.59 -5.57
CA PRO A 150 -20.60 0.08 -6.18
C PRO A 150 -19.42 0.13 -5.19
N ARG A 151 -18.64 -0.96 -5.13
CA ARG A 151 -17.49 -1.03 -4.22
C ARG A 151 -16.24 -0.46 -4.90
N VAL A 152 -15.53 0.38 -4.16
CA VAL A 152 -14.16 0.79 -4.50
C VAL A 152 -13.24 0.00 -3.58
N ILE A 153 -12.62 -1.05 -4.09
CA ILE A 153 -11.68 -1.90 -3.35
C ILE A 153 -10.28 -1.43 -3.69
N ASN A 154 -9.42 -1.17 -2.71
CA ASN A 154 -8.04 -0.75 -2.99
C ASN A 154 -7.03 -1.82 -2.58
N THR A 155 -5.86 -1.78 -3.20
CA THR A 155 -4.77 -2.71 -2.88
C THR A 155 -3.42 -2.21 -3.39
N HIS A 156 -2.36 -2.71 -2.77
CA HIS A 156 -0.97 -2.55 -3.22
C HIS A 156 -0.40 -3.83 -3.85
N MET A 157 -1.24 -4.84 -4.05
CA MET A 157 -0.89 -6.08 -4.74
C MET A 157 -0.66 -5.89 -6.25
N LYS A 158 0.12 -6.81 -6.84
CA LYS A 158 0.28 -6.99 -8.28
C LYS A 158 -0.97 -7.66 -8.85
N PHE A 159 -1.20 -7.51 -10.16
CA PHE A 159 -2.38 -8.07 -10.83
C PHE A 159 -2.61 -9.57 -10.57
N ALA A 160 -1.53 -10.37 -10.60
CA ALA A 160 -1.61 -11.82 -10.40
C ALA A 160 -2.05 -12.24 -8.98
N GLN A 161 -2.00 -11.33 -8.01
CA GLN A 161 -2.39 -11.55 -6.62
C GLN A 161 -3.82 -11.07 -6.34
N LEU A 162 -4.46 -10.37 -7.30
CA LEU A 162 -5.85 -9.94 -7.15
C LEU A 162 -6.79 -11.15 -7.05
N PRO A 163 -7.99 -10.98 -6.45
CA PRO A 163 -8.96 -12.06 -6.36
C PRO A 163 -9.30 -12.63 -7.73
N ARG A 164 -9.29 -13.96 -7.85
CA ARG A 164 -9.52 -14.65 -9.12
C ARG A 164 -10.84 -14.25 -9.77
N ASP A 165 -11.89 -14.14 -8.97
CA ASP A 165 -13.23 -13.76 -9.45
C ASP A 165 -13.27 -12.33 -10.00
N MET A 166 -12.44 -11.41 -9.47
CA MET A 166 -12.31 -10.04 -9.97
C MET A 166 -11.57 -9.98 -11.31
N ILE A 167 -10.52 -10.79 -11.47
CA ILE A 167 -9.78 -10.92 -12.71
C ILE A 167 -10.67 -11.52 -13.81
N GLU A 168 -11.33 -12.65 -13.51
CA GLU A 168 -12.17 -13.40 -14.45
C GLU A 168 -13.38 -12.58 -14.92
N LYS A 169 -14.03 -11.84 -14.01
CA LYS A 169 -15.14 -10.94 -14.35
C LYS A 169 -14.70 -9.61 -14.95
N ARG A 170 -13.38 -9.37 -15.08
CA ARG A 170 -12.81 -8.15 -15.67
C ARG A 170 -13.33 -6.88 -15.01
N CYS A 171 -13.33 -6.85 -13.68
CA CYS A 171 -13.62 -5.65 -12.91
C CYS A 171 -12.73 -4.49 -13.39
N LYS A 172 -13.26 -3.25 -13.33
CA LYS A 172 -12.50 -2.07 -13.76
C LYS A 172 -11.33 -1.84 -12.80
N ILE A 173 -10.15 -1.60 -13.34
CA ILE A 173 -8.94 -1.31 -12.57
C ILE A 173 -8.49 0.12 -12.84
N VAL A 174 -8.25 0.87 -11.77
CA VAL A 174 -7.53 2.15 -11.80
C VAL A 174 -6.15 1.90 -11.22
N LEU A 175 -5.10 2.03 -12.03
CA LEU A 175 -3.71 1.86 -11.63
C LEU A 175 -3.04 3.22 -11.48
N ILE A 176 -2.56 3.55 -10.28
CA ILE A 176 -1.77 4.77 -10.05
C ILE A 176 -0.27 4.46 -10.10
N LEU A 177 0.45 5.28 -10.85
CA LEU A 177 1.90 5.32 -10.94
C LEU A 177 2.41 6.66 -10.39
N ARG A 178 3.57 6.65 -9.73
CA ARG A 178 4.24 7.86 -9.23
C ARG A 178 5.74 7.71 -9.37
N ASN A 179 6.46 8.80 -9.60
CA ASN A 179 7.91 8.77 -9.71
C ASN A 179 8.55 8.16 -8.45
N PRO A 180 9.53 7.26 -8.59
CA PRO A 180 9.98 6.44 -7.47
C PRO A 180 10.81 7.20 -6.43
N LYS A 181 11.38 8.36 -6.79
CA LYS A 181 12.12 9.19 -5.82
C LYS A 181 11.17 9.85 -4.81
N ASP A 182 10.07 10.43 -5.27
CA ASP A 182 9.04 10.95 -4.36
C ASP A 182 8.32 9.84 -3.59
N VAL A 183 8.12 8.66 -4.21
CA VAL A 183 7.62 7.48 -3.51
C VAL A 183 8.56 7.14 -2.36
N ALA A 184 9.87 7.00 -2.59
CA ALA A 184 10.85 6.66 -1.55
C ALA A 184 10.83 7.64 -0.36
N VAL A 185 10.79 8.95 -0.62
CA VAL A 185 10.66 9.98 0.45
C VAL A 185 9.34 9.83 1.22
N SER A 186 8.23 9.68 0.50
CA SER A 186 6.91 9.51 1.11
C SER A 186 6.83 8.23 1.94
N PHE A 187 7.52 7.18 1.51
CA PHE A 187 7.54 5.88 2.16
C PHE A 187 8.42 5.89 3.40
N TYR A 188 9.58 6.54 3.36
CA TYR A 188 10.42 6.79 4.53
C TYR A 188 9.60 7.44 5.65
N HIS A 189 8.93 8.56 5.36
CA HIS A 189 8.08 9.25 6.32
C HIS A 189 6.91 8.42 6.84
N HIS A 190 6.37 7.53 6.00
CA HIS A 190 5.32 6.62 6.41
C HIS A 190 5.82 5.62 7.44
N HIS A 191 6.99 5.01 7.20
CA HIS A 191 7.62 4.05 8.10
C HIS A 191 7.99 4.66 9.47
N ILE A 192 8.70 5.79 9.48
CA ILE A 192 9.07 6.44 10.76
C ILE A 192 7.87 7.07 11.47
N GLY A 193 6.81 7.36 10.72
CA GLY A 193 5.55 7.89 11.22
C GLY A 193 4.70 6.81 11.88
N LEU A 194 4.64 5.62 11.29
CA LEU A 194 3.93 4.44 11.80
C LEU A 194 4.87 3.54 12.60
N VAL A 195 5.63 4.14 13.52
CA VAL A 195 6.67 3.43 14.30
C VAL A 195 6.11 2.25 15.10
N ASN A 196 4.87 2.31 15.59
CA ASN A 196 4.27 1.21 16.34
C ASN A 196 3.80 0.05 15.44
N LEU A 197 3.74 0.26 14.12
CA LEU A 197 3.45 -0.79 13.14
C LEU A 197 4.75 -1.40 12.59
N TYR A 198 5.70 -0.54 12.20
CA TYR A 198 6.89 -0.95 11.47
C TYR A 198 8.15 -1.08 12.32
N GLN A 199 8.12 -0.59 13.56
CA GLN A 199 9.24 -0.59 14.52
C GLN A 199 10.54 0.03 13.95
N TYR A 200 10.42 0.85 12.91
CA TYR A 200 11.55 1.43 12.20
C TYR A 200 11.87 2.83 12.75
N GLU A 201 13.09 2.98 13.25
CA GLU A 201 13.64 4.23 13.79
C GLU A 201 14.81 4.80 12.96
N GLY A 202 15.10 4.16 11.81
CA GLY A 202 16.24 4.52 10.99
C GLY A 202 16.13 5.89 10.33
N LYS A 203 17.26 6.31 9.77
CA LYS A 203 17.45 7.64 9.19
C LYS A 203 17.45 7.61 7.67
N TRP A 204 17.10 8.74 7.07
CA TRP A 204 17.02 8.88 5.62
C TRP A 204 18.30 8.46 4.90
N GLU A 205 19.48 8.79 5.45
CA GLU A 205 20.78 8.44 4.87
C GLU A 205 20.94 6.94 4.60
N ASN A 206 20.29 6.09 5.39
CA ASN A 206 20.37 4.63 5.30
C ASN A 206 19.16 3.99 4.62
N TYR A 207 18.02 4.67 4.60
CA TYR A 207 16.73 4.12 4.17
C TYR A 207 16.68 3.70 2.69
N LEU A 208 17.37 4.41 1.79
CA LEU A 208 17.32 4.12 0.35
C LEU A 208 17.78 2.70 0.01
N SER A 209 18.64 2.08 0.84
CA SER A 209 19.04 0.69 0.64
C SER A 209 17.85 -0.27 0.81
N LEU A 210 16.92 -0.01 1.73
CA LEU A 210 15.70 -0.81 1.86
C LEU A 210 14.84 -0.69 0.61
N PHE A 211 14.55 0.54 0.19
CA PHE A 211 13.68 0.82 -0.95
C PHE A 211 14.24 0.23 -2.26
N ASN A 212 15.51 0.51 -2.57
CA ASN A 212 16.14 0.08 -3.83
C ASN A 212 16.25 -1.44 -3.95
N ASN A 213 16.40 -2.15 -2.83
CA ASN A 213 16.50 -3.61 -2.80
C ASN A 213 15.15 -4.30 -2.59
N GLY A 214 14.03 -3.56 -2.59
CA GLY A 214 12.69 -4.14 -2.38
C GLY A 214 12.50 -4.75 -1.00
N LYS A 215 13.26 -4.27 0.00
CA LYS A 215 13.20 -4.71 1.39
C LYS A 215 12.20 -3.85 2.21
N VAL A 216 11.06 -3.55 1.60
CA VAL A 216 9.94 -2.79 2.18
C VAL A 216 8.64 -3.58 1.96
N ASP A 217 7.57 -3.20 2.64
CA ASP A 217 6.22 -3.70 2.39
C ASP A 217 5.83 -3.54 0.91
N TRP A 218 5.21 -4.60 0.36
CA TRP A 218 4.92 -4.84 -1.05
C TRP A 218 6.13 -4.94 -1.99
N GLY A 219 7.34 -5.03 -1.43
CA GLY A 219 8.55 -5.42 -2.14
C GLY A 219 9.10 -4.34 -3.07
N SER A 220 9.73 -4.76 -4.17
CA SER A 220 10.41 -3.86 -5.12
C SER A 220 9.42 -3.02 -5.93
N PHE A 221 9.58 -1.69 -5.87
CA PHE A 221 8.90 -0.76 -6.77
C PHE A 221 9.08 -1.14 -8.25
N TYR A 222 10.31 -1.48 -8.64
CA TYR A 222 10.64 -1.82 -10.03
C TYR A 222 9.86 -3.06 -10.47
N ASP A 223 9.81 -4.09 -9.63
CA ASP A 223 9.13 -5.34 -9.97
C ASP A 223 7.61 -5.15 -10.01
N TYR A 224 7.08 -4.27 -9.15
CA TYR A 224 5.68 -3.85 -9.21
C TYR A 224 5.34 -3.19 -10.55
N VAL A 225 6.14 -2.19 -10.97
CA VAL A 225 5.92 -1.47 -12.22
C VAL A 225 6.03 -2.41 -13.42
N HIS A 226 7.06 -3.26 -13.47
CA HIS A 226 7.23 -4.26 -14.53
C HIS A 226 6.08 -5.27 -14.57
N SER A 227 5.62 -5.73 -13.40
CA SER A 227 4.48 -6.64 -13.33
C SER A 227 3.22 -6.01 -13.94
N TRP A 228 2.92 -4.76 -13.62
CA TRP A 228 1.76 -4.07 -14.16
C TRP A 228 1.91 -3.70 -15.63
N GLU A 229 3.10 -3.29 -16.07
CA GLU A 229 3.39 -3.05 -17.48
C GLU A 229 3.17 -4.32 -18.31
N LYS A 230 3.68 -5.46 -17.83
CA LYS A 230 3.44 -6.78 -18.42
C LYS A 230 1.95 -7.10 -18.46
N THR A 231 1.22 -6.90 -17.36
CA THR A 231 -0.24 -7.10 -17.32
C THR A 231 -0.97 -6.29 -18.38
N ILE A 232 -0.67 -4.99 -18.50
CA ILE A 232 -1.29 -4.10 -19.49
C ILE A 232 -1.02 -4.60 -20.91
N HIS A 233 0.20 -5.08 -21.17
CA HIS A 233 0.57 -5.60 -22.48
C HIS A 233 -0.11 -6.95 -22.81
N GLU A 234 -0.12 -7.88 -21.87
CA GLU A 234 -0.62 -9.25 -22.06
C GLU A 234 -2.15 -9.36 -21.97
N ASN A 235 -2.82 -8.37 -21.35
CA ASN A 235 -4.27 -8.36 -21.15
C ASN A 235 -4.93 -7.13 -21.78
N PRO A 236 -4.78 -6.88 -23.10
CA PRO A 236 -5.19 -5.63 -23.75
C PRO A 236 -6.70 -5.38 -23.68
N THR A 237 -7.51 -6.40 -23.41
CA THR A 237 -8.95 -6.25 -23.23
C THR A 237 -9.35 -5.93 -21.79
N HIS A 238 -8.51 -6.21 -20.79
CA HIS A 238 -8.87 -5.94 -19.40
C HIS A 238 -9.03 -4.41 -19.20
N PRO A 239 -10.12 -3.93 -18.61
CA PRO A 239 -10.36 -2.49 -18.46
C PRO A 239 -9.43 -1.91 -17.39
N ILE A 240 -8.27 -1.40 -17.80
CA ILE A 240 -7.27 -0.80 -16.93
C ILE A 240 -7.09 0.67 -17.33
N HIS A 241 -7.32 1.58 -16.39
CA HIS A 241 -7.04 3.00 -16.53
C HIS A 241 -5.77 3.34 -15.74
N VAL A 242 -4.71 3.69 -16.46
CA VAL A 242 -3.42 4.08 -15.86
C VAL A 242 -3.41 5.58 -15.63
N VAL A 243 -3.08 6.00 -14.41
CA VAL A 243 -2.97 7.40 -14.01
C VAL A 243 -1.60 7.64 -13.41
N TYR A 244 -0.93 8.72 -13.81
CA TYR A 244 0.26 9.20 -13.11
C TYR A 244 -0.14 10.23 -12.06
N TYR A 245 0.39 10.10 -10.84
CA TYR A 245 0.22 11.08 -9.77
C TYR A 245 0.60 12.49 -10.25
N GLU A 246 1.63 12.58 -11.08
CA GLU A 246 2.09 13.83 -11.68
C GLU A 246 1.07 14.44 -12.64
N ASP A 247 0.32 13.62 -13.40
CA ASP A 247 -0.74 14.10 -14.28
C ASP A 247 -1.92 14.65 -13.46
N MET A 248 -2.30 13.94 -12.39
CA MET A 248 -3.31 14.44 -11.45
C MET A 248 -2.91 15.78 -10.84
N LYS A 249 -1.63 15.95 -10.49
CA LYS A 249 -1.10 17.20 -9.92
C LYS A 249 -1.02 18.33 -10.95
N ALA A 250 -0.78 18.01 -12.22
CA ALA A 250 -0.71 18.99 -13.29
C ALA A 250 -2.10 19.49 -13.71
N ASP A 251 -3.08 18.59 -13.82
CA ASP A 251 -4.45 18.91 -14.21
C ASP A 251 -5.46 17.91 -13.62
N SER A 252 -5.93 18.20 -12.41
CA SER A 252 -6.83 17.32 -11.66
C SER A 252 -8.20 17.18 -12.33
N ALA A 253 -8.76 18.26 -12.89
CA ALA A 253 -10.07 18.24 -13.52
C ALA A 253 -10.09 17.37 -14.78
N ALA A 254 -9.02 17.44 -15.58
CA ALA A 254 -8.87 16.55 -16.73
C ALA A 254 -8.79 15.07 -16.34
N GLU A 255 -8.13 14.72 -15.23
CA GLU A 255 -8.11 13.34 -14.73
C GLU A 255 -9.47 12.89 -14.18
N VAL A 256 -10.16 13.73 -13.41
CA VAL A 256 -11.53 13.43 -12.94
C VAL A 256 -12.45 13.11 -14.12
N ARG A 257 -12.38 13.89 -15.20
CA ARG A 257 -13.14 13.67 -16.43
C ARG A 257 -12.79 12.33 -17.10
N ARG A 258 -11.50 12.01 -17.23
CA ARG A 258 -11.04 10.73 -17.80
C ARG A 258 -11.54 9.54 -16.98
N LEU A 259 -11.46 9.63 -15.66
CA LEU A 259 -11.94 8.61 -14.73
C LEU A 259 -13.45 8.42 -14.82
N ALA A 260 -14.23 9.51 -14.85
CA ALA A 260 -15.68 9.45 -15.00
C ALA A 260 -16.08 8.73 -16.30
N ASN A 261 -15.43 9.08 -17.42
CA ASN A 261 -15.63 8.41 -18.70
C ASN A 261 -15.28 6.91 -18.65
N PHE A 262 -14.13 6.56 -18.05
CA PHE A 262 -13.72 5.18 -17.87
C PHE A 262 -14.72 4.37 -17.00
N MET A 263 -15.23 4.99 -15.94
CA MET A 263 -16.22 4.38 -15.06
C MET A 263 -17.63 4.35 -15.67
N GLY A 264 -17.87 5.08 -16.77
CA GLY A 264 -19.17 5.15 -17.43
C GLY A 264 -20.16 6.04 -16.68
N VAL A 265 -19.66 7.03 -15.95
CA VAL A 265 -20.46 7.98 -15.18
C VAL A 265 -20.45 9.33 -15.89
N SER A 266 -21.63 9.85 -16.22
CA SER A 266 -21.78 11.19 -16.80
C SER A 266 -21.79 12.24 -15.69
N LEU A 267 -20.84 13.19 -15.74
CA LEU A 267 -20.77 14.34 -14.84
C LEU A 267 -20.83 15.64 -15.64
N SER A 268 -21.37 16.71 -15.04
CA SER A 268 -21.24 18.05 -15.60
C SER A 268 -19.81 18.59 -15.41
N ASP A 269 -19.43 19.56 -16.24
CA ASP A 269 -18.14 20.25 -16.10
C ASP A 269 -17.99 20.90 -14.72
N ASP A 270 -19.06 21.54 -14.22
CA ASP A 270 -19.07 22.15 -12.88
C ASP A 270 -18.80 21.12 -11.77
N LEU A 271 -19.37 19.92 -11.87
CA LEU A 271 -19.15 18.88 -10.87
C LEU A 271 -17.74 18.29 -10.97
N ILE A 272 -17.19 18.17 -12.18
CA ILE A 272 -15.80 17.75 -12.39
C ILE A 272 -14.84 18.73 -11.71
N GLU A 273 -15.02 20.03 -11.92
CA GLU A 273 -14.20 21.07 -11.29
C GLU A 273 -14.39 21.06 -9.76
N ALA A 274 -15.63 20.94 -9.29
CA ALA A 274 -15.92 20.88 -7.86
C ALA A 274 -15.25 19.67 -7.19
N ILE A 275 -15.25 18.49 -7.81
CA ILE A 275 -14.56 17.30 -7.30
C ILE A 275 -13.05 17.53 -7.27
N ALA A 276 -12.48 18.10 -8.34
CA ALA A 276 -11.05 18.40 -8.43
C ALA A 276 -10.61 19.38 -7.33
N GLU A 277 -11.37 20.47 -7.12
CA GLU A 277 -11.11 21.45 -6.07
C GLU A 277 -11.27 20.83 -4.68
N LYS A 278 -12.34 20.08 -4.45
CA LYS A 278 -12.61 19.40 -3.17
C LYS A 278 -11.51 18.41 -2.80
N CYS A 279 -10.97 17.70 -3.79
CA CYS A 279 -9.88 16.75 -3.61
C CYS A 279 -8.49 17.40 -3.66
N SER A 280 -8.37 18.73 -3.75
CA SER A 280 -7.09 19.40 -3.64
C SER A 280 -6.42 19.10 -2.29
N PHE A 281 -5.08 19.12 -2.25
CA PHE A 281 -4.32 18.68 -1.07
C PHE A 281 -4.73 19.44 0.21
N GLN A 282 -4.88 20.77 0.13
CA GLN A 282 -5.24 21.60 1.29
C GLN A 282 -6.66 21.28 1.80
N ASN A 283 -7.62 21.07 0.89
CA ASN A 283 -8.99 20.72 1.26
C ASN A 283 -9.05 19.32 1.86
N MET A 284 -8.35 18.35 1.27
CA MET A 284 -8.22 16.99 1.80
C MET A 284 -7.61 16.95 3.20
N VAL A 285 -6.53 17.70 3.44
CA VAL A 285 -5.93 17.83 4.78
C VAL A 285 -6.97 18.36 5.76
N LYS A 286 -7.63 19.47 5.41
CA LYS A 286 -8.63 20.11 6.28
C LYS A 286 -9.81 19.19 6.60
N ASP A 287 -10.34 18.49 5.58
CA ASP A 287 -11.55 17.70 5.69
C ASP A 287 -11.31 16.36 6.40
N LYS A 288 -10.10 15.80 6.30
CA LYS A 288 -9.76 14.49 6.87
C LYS A 288 -9.05 14.58 8.22
N MET A 289 -8.55 15.76 8.59
CA MET A 289 -7.91 15.97 9.88
C MET A 289 -8.88 15.70 11.03
N GLY A 290 -8.51 14.79 11.92
CA GLY A 290 -9.32 14.43 13.09
C GLY A 290 -10.44 13.44 12.82
N LEU A 291 -10.60 12.98 11.57
CA LEU A 291 -11.49 11.87 11.25
C LEU A 291 -10.80 10.52 11.48
N GLU A 292 -9.51 10.44 11.80
CA GLU A 292 -8.81 9.15 11.84
C GLU A 292 -9.36 8.21 12.92
N ASP A 293 -9.62 6.96 12.54
CA ASP A 293 -9.97 5.86 13.45
C ASP A 293 -8.97 5.78 14.62
N GLU A 294 -9.48 5.66 15.84
CA GLU A 294 -8.66 5.54 17.06
C GLU A 294 -7.64 4.39 16.96
N LYS A 295 -8.01 3.27 16.33
CA LYS A 295 -7.10 2.15 16.06
C LYS A 295 -5.92 2.61 15.20
N TRP A 296 -6.21 3.32 14.12
CA TRP A 296 -5.18 3.83 13.21
C TRP A 296 -4.35 4.94 13.84
N ARG A 297 -4.90 5.72 14.78
CA ARG A 297 -4.13 6.74 15.53
C ARG A 297 -3.05 6.11 16.40
N LYS A 298 -3.35 5.01 17.10
CA LYS A 298 -2.43 4.34 18.04
C LYS A 298 -1.16 3.79 17.38
N VAL A 299 -1.21 3.50 16.08
CA VAL A 299 -0.02 3.01 15.36
C VAL A 299 0.95 4.13 14.95
N TRP A 300 0.54 5.40 15.02
CA TRP A 300 1.41 6.54 14.72
C TRP A 300 2.30 6.92 15.90
N ARG A 301 3.48 7.44 15.57
CA ARG A 301 4.37 8.14 16.48
C ARG A 301 3.61 9.28 17.15
N ASP A 302 3.65 9.28 18.48
CA ASP A 302 2.96 10.23 19.35
C ASP A 302 1.42 10.25 19.18
N GLU A 303 0.83 9.21 18.60
CA GLU A 303 -0.60 9.13 18.25
C GLU A 303 -1.11 10.29 17.37
N LYS A 304 -0.20 10.84 16.56
CA LYS A 304 -0.46 11.96 15.63
C LYS A 304 -0.35 11.49 14.19
N PRO A 305 -1.49 11.25 13.51
CA PRO A 305 -1.50 10.92 12.09
C PRO A 305 -0.80 11.98 11.24
N ARG A 306 0.05 11.54 10.32
CA ARG A 306 0.76 12.40 9.35
C ARG A 306 0.65 11.85 7.94
N MET A 307 -0.52 11.30 7.59
CA MET A 307 -0.76 10.69 6.27
C MET A 307 -0.64 11.73 5.14
N TYR A 308 -1.17 12.94 5.36
CA TYR A 308 -1.04 14.06 4.44
C TYR A 308 0.19 14.90 4.81
N ARG A 309 1.24 14.83 4.00
CA ARG A 309 2.54 15.46 4.30
C ARG A 309 2.80 16.76 3.53
N LYS A 310 2.92 16.67 2.19
CA LYS A 310 3.17 17.83 1.32
C LYS A 310 2.29 17.86 0.07
N GLY A 311 2.02 16.69 -0.54
CA GLY A 311 1.16 16.61 -1.72
C GLY A 311 1.75 17.24 -2.98
N GLU A 312 3.08 17.16 -3.14
CA GLU A 312 3.85 17.80 -4.21
C GLU A 312 4.59 16.79 -5.08
N VAL A 313 5.03 17.23 -6.26
CA VAL A 313 5.95 16.52 -7.16
C VAL A 313 7.31 17.19 -7.07
N GLY A 314 8.37 16.40 -6.90
CA GLY A 314 9.75 16.88 -6.86
C GLY A 314 10.29 17.14 -5.46
N ASP A 315 9.59 16.74 -4.39
CA ASP A 315 10.08 16.91 -3.02
C ASP A 315 11.33 16.08 -2.76
N TRP A 316 11.59 15.02 -3.54
CA TRP A 316 12.85 14.28 -3.51
C TRP A 316 14.10 15.17 -3.58
N LYS A 317 14.04 16.33 -4.25
CA LYS A 317 15.16 17.28 -4.32
C LYS A 317 15.56 17.85 -2.96
N ASN A 318 14.65 17.86 -1.99
CA ASN A 318 14.90 18.34 -0.64
C ASN A 318 15.49 17.26 0.29
N TRP A 319 15.57 16.02 -0.18
CA TRP A 319 15.98 14.86 0.63
C TRP A 319 17.23 14.18 0.09
N PHE A 320 17.31 14.01 -1.22
CA PHE A 320 18.44 13.33 -1.85
C PHE A 320 19.68 14.22 -1.82
N THR A 321 20.78 13.68 -1.28
CA THR A 321 22.10 14.25 -1.58
C THR A 321 22.45 13.99 -3.05
N VAL A 322 23.44 14.71 -3.58
CA VAL A 322 23.93 14.49 -4.95
C VAL A 322 24.32 13.03 -5.17
N ALA A 323 25.10 12.45 -4.25
CA ALA A 323 25.54 11.06 -4.35
C ALA A 323 24.38 10.05 -4.28
N GLN A 324 23.39 10.29 -3.39
CA GLN A 324 22.19 9.46 -3.34
C GLN A 324 21.39 9.54 -4.64
N ASN A 325 21.29 10.74 -5.22
CA ASN A 325 20.58 10.94 -6.47
C ASN A 325 21.26 10.21 -7.64
N GLU A 326 22.58 10.34 -7.76
CA GLU A 326 23.37 9.68 -8.81
C GLU A 326 23.27 8.16 -8.72
N GLU A 327 23.38 7.59 -7.52
CA GLU A 327 23.25 6.15 -7.34
C GLU A 327 21.82 5.67 -7.62
N PHE A 328 20.81 6.43 -7.19
CA PHE A 328 19.43 6.11 -7.51
C PHE A 328 19.17 6.17 -9.03
N ASP A 329 19.69 7.18 -9.72
CA ASP A 329 19.56 7.33 -11.17
C ASP A 329 20.23 6.18 -11.92
N ARG A 330 21.39 5.72 -11.44
CA ARG A 330 22.08 4.54 -11.99
C ARG A 330 21.22 3.28 -11.84
N ILE A 331 20.71 3.00 -10.64
CA ILE A 331 19.84 1.84 -10.37
C ILE A 331 18.55 1.94 -11.19
N TYR A 332 17.91 3.11 -11.21
CA TYR A 332 16.67 3.33 -11.97
C TYR A 332 16.90 3.10 -13.46
N ALA A 333 17.97 3.65 -14.04
CA ALA A 333 18.31 3.46 -15.44
C ALA A 333 18.53 1.98 -15.80
N GLU A 334 19.21 1.24 -14.92
CA GLU A 334 19.43 -0.20 -15.08
C GLU A 334 18.11 -1.00 -14.96
N ARG A 335 17.39 -0.81 -13.85
CA ARG A 335 16.17 -1.58 -13.53
C ARG A 335 15.01 -1.25 -14.45
N MET A 336 14.92 -0.02 -14.96
CA MET A 336 13.82 0.43 -15.82
C MET A 336 14.21 0.56 -17.31
N ALA A 337 15.40 0.08 -17.72
CA ALA A 337 15.90 0.25 -19.08
C ALA A 337 14.91 -0.20 -20.17
N ASN A 338 14.19 -1.28 -19.92
CA ASN A 338 13.26 -1.89 -20.87
C ASN A 338 11.79 -1.47 -20.67
N SER A 339 11.51 -0.59 -19.70
CA SER A 339 10.15 -0.12 -19.44
C SER A 339 9.75 0.99 -20.42
N LYS A 340 8.54 0.86 -20.97
CA LYS A 340 7.88 1.87 -21.79
C LYS A 340 7.11 2.87 -20.93
N LEU A 341 6.83 2.56 -19.67
CA LEU A 341 6.25 3.52 -18.72
C LEU A 341 7.28 4.63 -18.42
N LYS A 342 6.82 5.89 -18.46
CA LYS A 342 7.69 7.07 -18.31
C LYS A 342 7.18 7.94 -17.16
N PHE A 343 8.06 8.21 -16.21
CA PHE A 343 7.76 8.98 -15.01
C PHE A 343 8.31 10.40 -15.13
N ARG A 344 7.53 11.37 -14.63
CA ARG A 344 7.98 12.77 -14.50
C ARG A 344 8.49 12.98 -13.07
N PHE A 345 9.73 13.42 -12.93
CA PHE A 345 10.33 13.65 -11.60
C PHE A 345 10.08 15.07 -11.08
N THR A 346 9.53 15.94 -11.91
CA THR A 346 9.18 17.33 -11.62
C THR A 346 7.97 17.72 -12.46
N LEU A 347 7.24 18.74 -12.02
CA LEU A 347 6.21 19.41 -12.82
C LEU A 347 6.66 20.79 -13.30
#